data_AF-A0A7Y6PRB0-F1
#
_entry.id   AF-A0A7Y6PRB0-F1
#
_cell.length_a   1.000
_cell.length_b   1.000
_cell.length_c   1.000
_cell.angle_alpha   90.00
_cell.angle_beta   90.00
_cell.angle_gamma   90.00
#
_symmetry.space_group_name_H-M   'P 1'
#
loop_
_entity.id
_entity.type
_entity.pdbx_description
1 polymer ?
#
loop_
_entity_poly.entity_id
_entity_poly.type
_entity_poly.pdbx_seq_one_letter_code
_entity_poly.pdbx_strand_id
1 'polypeptide(L)'
;MFSPTRPDPVRLARLPFGDAWLAVAPPTADVMDVRTRLAMYRLLVERAGGEICGAHDELNPFWGYASQLAWQHRSGRLGSPDSFAIEAESWWGCCNYALSVVPYVAAMHADLVPRLPITVPPRYATVLPLWQDALRAMRAGSDLDAIRLSVWRAHQISITHAVEMHERECARLPAPEQRFARGWTRMVDLFAAAGIRTDLDKIVESGGGALPSALLEGENVKDMPRHERSSARRVTALGDRPAWRWRLELATWRRIMRSREARADSERLLAALLGAGPDVWPTRRRALRFLLQP
;
A
#
# COMPACT_ATOMS: atom_id res chain seq x y z
N MET A 1 -18.74 12.80 -12.04
CA MET A 1 -17.66 13.56 -12.69
C MET A 1 -16.54 13.77 -11.68
N PHE A 2 -15.29 13.75 -12.14
CA PHE A 2 -14.12 14.07 -11.31
C PHE A 2 -14.02 15.57 -11.07
N SER A 3 -13.45 15.95 -9.92
CA SER A 3 -13.20 17.36 -9.60
C SER A 3 -11.74 17.71 -9.91
N PRO A 4 -11.42 18.40 -11.02
CA PRO A 4 -10.05 18.67 -11.43
C PRO A 4 -9.30 19.61 -10.47
N THR A 5 -10.03 20.43 -9.70
CA THR A 5 -9.47 21.40 -8.74
C THR A 5 -9.39 20.87 -7.31
N ARG A 6 -9.84 19.63 -7.08
CA ARG A 6 -9.89 19.06 -5.74
C ARG A 6 -8.51 18.73 -5.19
N PRO A 7 -7.64 17.98 -5.90
CA PRO A 7 -6.26 17.80 -5.44
C PRO A 7 -5.43 19.07 -5.65
N ASP A 8 -4.49 19.34 -4.74
CA ASP A 8 -3.52 20.42 -4.89
C ASP A 8 -2.60 20.16 -6.11
N PRO A 9 -2.64 21.02 -7.15
CA PRO A 9 -1.90 20.80 -8.38
C PRO A 9 -0.38 20.86 -8.19
N VAL A 10 0.13 21.64 -7.23
CA VAL A 10 1.57 21.76 -6.97
C VAL A 10 2.10 20.48 -6.34
N ARG A 11 1.36 19.92 -5.38
CA ARG A 11 1.70 18.62 -4.78
C ARG A 11 1.59 17.49 -5.80
N LEU A 12 0.52 17.49 -6.59
CA LEU A 12 0.27 16.44 -7.57
C LEU A 12 1.33 16.40 -8.68
N ALA A 13 1.82 17.56 -9.13
CA ALA A 13 2.90 17.66 -10.12
C ALA A 13 4.24 17.06 -9.65
N ARG A 14 4.41 16.81 -8.35
CA ARG A 14 5.59 16.14 -7.79
C ARG A 14 5.50 14.61 -7.84
N LEU A 15 4.34 14.07 -8.19
CA LEU A 15 4.13 12.63 -8.25
C LEU A 15 4.41 12.10 -9.67
N PRO A 16 5.07 10.94 -9.82
CA PRO A 16 5.33 10.32 -11.13
C PRO A 16 4.08 9.97 -11.94
N PHE A 17 2.90 10.00 -11.32
CA PHE A 17 1.62 9.70 -11.95
C PHE A 17 0.65 10.88 -11.93
N GLY A 18 1.12 12.10 -11.60
CA GLY A 18 0.27 13.29 -11.47
C GLY A 18 -0.52 13.62 -12.74
N ASP A 19 0.15 13.61 -13.90
CA ASP A 19 -0.52 13.86 -15.19
C ASP A 19 -1.54 12.76 -15.52
N ALA A 20 -1.16 11.50 -15.30
CA ALA A 20 -2.05 10.35 -15.50
C ALA A 20 -3.28 10.42 -14.56
N TRP A 21 -3.10 10.87 -13.32
CA TRP A 21 -4.19 11.08 -12.36
C TRP A 21 -5.19 12.11 -12.86
N LEU A 22 -4.72 13.25 -13.37
CA LEU A 22 -5.57 14.32 -13.88
C LEU A 22 -6.32 13.91 -15.16
N ALA A 23 -5.64 13.19 -16.06
CA ALA A 23 -6.18 12.78 -17.35
C ALA A 23 -7.06 11.52 -17.29
N VAL A 24 -7.10 10.80 -16.17
CA VAL A 24 -7.82 9.52 -16.09
C VAL A 24 -9.33 9.69 -16.36
N ALA A 25 -9.87 8.84 -17.23
CA ALA A 25 -11.31 8.76 -17.48
C ALA A 25 -12.01 8.01 -16.32
N PRO A 26 -13.34 8.17 -16.13
CA PRO A 26 -14.09 7.40 -15.15
C PRO A 26 -13.89 5.89 -15.31
N PRO A 27 -13.88 5.10 -14.22
CA PRO A 27 -13.61 3.67 -14.30
C PRO A 27 -14.70 2.93 -15.08
N THR A 28 -14.28 1.87 -15.77
CA THR A 28 -15.17 0.93 -16.45
C THR A 28 -15.28 -0.38 -15.68
N ALA A 29 -16.08 -1.33 -16.16
CA ALA A 29 -16.14 -2.68 -15.61
C ALA A 29 -14.86 -3.51 -15.87
N ASP A 30 -14.00 -3.08 -16.79
CA ASP A 30 -12.73 -3.74 -17.06
C ASP A 30 -11.70 -3.39 -15.99
N VAL A 31 -11.67 -4.22 -14.95
CA VAL A 31 -10.77 -4.11 -13.81
C VAL A 31 -9.35 -4.64 -14.09
N MET A 32 -9.09 -5.14 -15.30
CA MET A 32 -7.76 -5.56 -15.74
C MET A 32 -7.06 -4.47 -16.57
N ASP A 33 -7.41 -3.21 -16.31
CA ASP A 33 -6.75 -2.04 -16.87
C ASP A 33 -6.24 -1.12 -15.75
N VAL A 34 -4.99 -0.67 -15.87
CA VAL A 34 -4.30 0.21 -14.91
C VAL A 34 -5.03 1.53 -14.75
N ARG A 35 -5.55 2.11 -15.84
CA ARG A 35 -6.27 3.39 -15.82
C ARG A 35 -7.63 3.21 -15.14
N THR A 36 -8.33 2.09 -15.38
CA THR A 36 -9.55 1.77 -14.61
C THR A 36 -9.25 1.74 -13.11
N ARG A 37 -8.20 1.04 -12.67
CA ARG A 37 -7.85 0.98 -11.23
C ARG A 37 -7.39 2.33 -10.68
N LEU A 38 -6.67 3.13 -11.47
CA LEU A 38 -6.29 4.49 -11.08
C LEU A 38 -7.52 5.39 -10.91
N ALA A 39 -8.50 5.27 -11.80
CA ALA A 39 -9.77 5.99 -11.73
C ALA A 39 -10.60 5.58 -10.51
N MET A 40 -10.57 4.30 -10.12
CA MET A 40 -11.18 3.82 -8.88
C MET A 40 -10.54 4.48 -7.65
N TYR A 41 -9.20 4.54 -7.59
CA TYR A 41 -8.52 5.26 -6.52
C TYR A 41 -8.87 6.74 -6.50
N ARG A 42 -8.95 7.38 -7.67
CA ARG A 42 -9.37 8.78 -7.76
C ARG A 42 -10.76 9.01 -7.19
N LEU A 43 -11.72 8.14 -7.49
CA LEU A 43 -13.06 8.22 -6.89
C LEU A 43 -13.04 7.95 -5.38
N LEU A 44 -12.23 7.00 -4.90
CA LEU A 44 -12.10 6.73 -3.46
C LEU A 44 -11.50 7.94 -2.72
N VAL A 45 -10.50 8.60 -3.31
CA VAL A 45 -9.92 9.84 -2.77
C VAL A 45 -10.98 10.95 -2.74
N GLU A 46 -11.59 11.24 -3.89
CA GLU A 46 -12.50 12.39 -4.04
C GLU A 46 -13.88 12.21 -3.38
N ARG A 47 -14.32 10.97 -3.10
CA ARG A 47 -15.70 10.71 -2.66
C ARG A 47 -15.85 9.92 -1.37
N ALA A 48 -14.87 9.09 -1.04
CA ALA A 48 -14.96 8.28 0.17
C ALA A 48 -14.26 8.92 1.37
N GLY A 49 -13.42 9.93 1.15
CA GLY A 49 -12.87 10.77 2.21
C GLY A 49 -13.94 11.66 2.88
N GLY A 50 -13.72 11.99 4.14
CA GLY A 50 -14.45 13.04 4.86
C GLY A 50 -13.59 14.30 5.01
N GLU A 51 -14.11 15.34 5.67
CA GLU A 51 -13.37 16.60 5.93
C GLU A 51 -12.03 16.36 6.66
N ILE A 52 -11.96 15.30 7.48
CA ILE A 52 -10.74 14.90 8.18
C ILE A 52 -9.58 14.54 7.22
N CYS A 53 -9.87 14.23 5.96
CA CYS A 53 -8.88 13.93 4.94
C CYS A 53 -8.19 15.17 4.35
N GLY A 54 -8.49 16.37 4.88
CA GLY A 54 -7.90 17.63 4.41
C GLY A 54 -8.76 18.31 3.34
N ALA A 55 -8.49 19.60 3.11
CA ALA A 55 -9.28 20.43 2.20
C ALA A 55 -9.17 19.98 0.73
N HIS A 56 -8.06 19.31 0.39
CA HIS A 56 -7.74 18.81 -0.94
C HIS A 56 -7.57 17.28 -0.95
N ASP A 57 -8.18 16.60 0.02
CA ASP A 57 -8.02 15.16 0.31
C ASP A 57 -6.56 14.71 0.50
N GLU A 58 -5.66 15.63 0.84
CA GLU A 58 -4.22 15.38 0.92
C GLU A 58 -3.84 14.39 2.02
N LEU A 59 -4.71 14.18 3.02
CA LEU A 59 -4.56 13.22 4.12
C LEU A 59 -5.25 11.87 3.85
N ASN A 60 -5.83 11.67 2.66
CA ASN A 60 -6.52 10.43 2.31
C ASN A 60 -5.52 9.26 2.08
N PRO A 61 -5.67 8.12 2.76
CA PRO A 61 -4.70 7.01 2.64
C PRO A 61 -4.71 6.30 1.27
N PHE A 62 -5.75 6.50 0.44
CA PHE A 62 -5.81 5.90 -0.90
C PHE A 62 -4.75 6.46 -1.86
N TRP A 63 -4.14 7.61 -1.56
CA TRP A 63 -2.99 8.12 -2.32
C TRP A 63 -1.84 7.12 -2.38
N GLY A 64 -1.55 6.42 -1.28
CA GLY A 64 -0.46 5.46 -1.21
C GLY A 64 -0.71 4.24 -2.08
N TYR A 65 -1.96 3.82 -2.19
CA TYR A 65 -2.35 2.71 -3.04
C TYR A 65 -2.36 3.09 -4.53
N ALA A 66 -2.70 4.34 -4.86
CA ALA A 66 -2.52 4.88 -6.22
C ALA A 66 -1.03 4.95 -6.61
N SER A 67 -0.18 5.43 -5.70
CA SER A 67 1.28 5.45 -5.89
C SER A 67 1.85 4.04 -6.08
N GLN A 68 1.37 3.08 -5.30
CA GLN A 68 1.73 1.66 -5.42
C GLN A 68 1.32 1.08 -6.80
N LEU A 69 0.10 1.36 -7.27
CA LEU A 69 -0.35 0.94 -8.61
C LEU A 69 0.55 1.53 -9.71
N ALA A 70 0.81 2.84 -9.64
CA ALA A 70 1.68 3.52 -10.60
C ALA A 70 3.11 2.95 -10.57
N TRP A 71 3.60 2.53 -9.40
CA TRP A 71 4.90 1.85 -9.28
C TRP A 71 4.89 0.46 -9.90
N GLN A 72 3.85 -0.32 -9.65
CA GLN A 72 3.73 -1.65 -10.23
C GLN A 72 3.65 -1.59 -11.76
N HIS A 73 2.92 -0.60 -12.32
CA HIS A 73 2.83 -0.40 -13.76
C HIS A 73 4.19 -0.04 -14.37
N ARG A 74 4.81 1.06 -13.93
CA ARG A 74 6.07 1.54 -14.52
C ARG A 74 7.26 0.58 -14.35
N SER A 75 7.18 -0.33 -13.38
CA SER A 75 8.25 -1.30 -13.12
C SER A 75 8.08 -2.65 -13.80
N GLY A 76 7.05 -2.79 -14.66
CA GLY A 76 6.77 -4.03 -15.38
C GLY A 76 6.13 -5.13 -14.52
N ARG A 77 5.72 -4.80 -13.28
CA ARG A 77 5.13 -5.79 -12.35
C ARG A 77 3.72 -6.19 -12.72
N LEU A 78 2.99 -5.35 -13.47
CA LEU A 78 1.62 -5.63 -13.93
C LEU A 78 1.58 -6.27 -15.33
N GLY A 79 2.73 -6.49 -15.95
CA GLY A 79 2.89 -6.84 -17.36
C GLY A 79 3.77 -5.81 -18.06
N SER A 80 3.68 -5.73 -19.40
CA SER A 80 4.44 -4.74 -20.17
C SER A 80 4.22 -3.29 -19.68
N PRO A 81 5.28 -2.49 -19.43
CA PRO A 81 5.14 -1.10 -19.01
C PRO A 81 4.53 -0.20 -20.11
N ASP A 82 4.58 -0.62 -21.37
CA ASP A 82 4.01 0.10 -22.51
C ASP A 82 2.51 -0.19 -22.71
N SER A 83 1.97 -1.12 -21.92
CA SER A 83 0.55 -1.49 -21.93
C SER A 83 -0.13 -1.03 -20.66
N PHE A 84 -1.40 -0.60 -20.77
CA PHE A 84 -2.26 -0.38 -19.60
C PHE A 84 -3.03 -1.63 -19.20
N ALA A 85 -2.99 -2.70 -19.99
CA ALA A 85 -3.59 -3.97 -19.61
C ALA A 85 -2.76 -4.63 -18.50
N ILE A 86 -3.45 -5.14 -17.48
CA ILE A 86 -2.87 -5.89 -16.38
C ILE A 86 -2.95 -7.36 -16.75
N GLU A 87 -1.81 -8.04 -16.78
CA GLU A 87 -1.75 -9.46 -17.09
C GLU A 87 -2.49 -10.27 -16.02
N ALA A 88 -3.34 -11.21 -16.47
CA ALA A 88 -4.14 -12.04 -15.58
C ALA A 88 -3.28 -12.89 -14.62
N GLU A 89 -2.06 -13.22 -15.03
CA GLU A 89 -1.11 -14.01 -14.25
C GLU A 89 -0.16 -13.16 -13.40
N SER A 90 -0.29 -11.82 -13.44
CA SER A 90 0.52 -10.93 -12.63
C SER A 90 0.14 -11.07 -11.15
N TRP A 91 1.02 -11.67 -10.35
CA TRP A 91 0.86 -11.74 -8.90
C TRP A 91 0.70 -10.36 -8.25
N TRP A 92 1.45 -9.37 -8.74
CA TRP A 92 1.34 -7.98 -8.28
C TRP A 92 0.00 -7.36 -8.67
N GLY A 93 -0.51 -7.67 -9.86
CA GLY A 93 -1.85 -7.31 -10.32
C GLY A 93 -2.94 -7.92 -9.45
N CYS A 94 -2.81 -9.19 -9.06
CA CYS A 94 -3.73 -9.86 -8.13
C CYS A 94 -3.69 -9.22 -6.73
N CYS A 95 -2.50 -8.94 -6.19
CA CYS A 95 -2.36 -8.24 -4.91
C CYS A 95 -2.94 -6.82 -4.97
N ASN A 96 -2.72 -6.09 -6.06
CA ASN A 96 -3.29 -4.76 -6.25
C ASN A 96 -4.82 -4.80 -6.42
N TYR A 97 -5.39 -5.83 -7.04
CA TYR A 97 -6.84 -6.01 -7.15
C TYR A 97 -7.50 -5.97 -5.77
N ALA A 98 -6.88 -6.64 -4.79
CA ALA A 98 -7.33 -6.65 -3.40
C ALA A 98 -7.34 -5.26 -2.74
N LEU A 99 -6.59 -4.30 -3.29
CA LEU A 99 -6.41 -2.95 -2.76
C LEU A 99 -7.11 -1.86 -3.58
N SER A 100 -7.51 -2.17 -4.81
CA SER A 100 -8.20 -1.25 -5.72
C SER A 100 -9.67 -1.61 -5.85
N VAL A 101 -9.95 -2.80 -6.39
CA VAL A 101 -11.29 -3.24 -6.75
C VAL A 101 -12.12 -3.56 -5.51
N VAL A 102 -11.54 -4.23 -4.52
CA VAL A 102 -12.25 -4.61 -3.28
C VAL A 102 -12.73 -3.38 -2.49
N PRO A 103 -11.89 -2.37 -2.16
CA PRO A 103 -12.39 -1.16 -1.52
C PRO A 103 -13.35 -0.35 -2.40
N TYR A 104 -13.18 -0.35 -3.73
CA TYR A 104 -14.14 0.29 -4.63
C TYR A 104 -15.52 -0.36 -4.54
N VAL A 105 -15.58 -1.69 -4.54
CA VAL A 105 -16.84 -2.45 -4.39
C VAL A 105 -17.46 -2.21 -3.02
N ALA A 106 -16.65 -2.13 -1.96
CA ALA A 106 -17.13 -1.75 -0.63
C ALA A 106 -17.74 -0.34 -0.61
N ALA A 107 -17.10 0.62 -1.28
CA ALA A 107 -17.60 1.99 -1.44
C ALA A 107 -18.86 2.06 -2.32
N MET A 108 -18.96 1.20 -3.34
CA MET A 108 -20.12 1.07 -4.22
C MET A 108 -21.34 0.54 -3.45
N HIS A 109 -21.15 -0.45 -2.56
CA HIS A 109 -22.21 -0.94 -1.68
C HIS A 109 -22.65 0.09 -0.63
N ALA A 110 -21.82 1.10 -0.36
CA ALA A 110 -22.14 2.22 0.51
C ALA A 110 -22.62 3.47 -0.28
N ASP A 111 -22.90 3.32 -1.58
CA ASP A 111 -23.33 4.38 -2.50
C ASP A 111 -22.40 5.62 -2.52
N LEU A 112 -21.10 5.42 -2.24
CA LEU A 112 -20.08 6.49 -2.25
C LEU A 112 -19.52 6.74 -3.66
N VAL A 113 -19.52 5.71 -4.49
CA VAL A 113 -18.98 5.73 -5.85
C VAL A 113 -20.01 5.12 -6.83
N PRO A 114 -19.90 5.39 -8.15
CA PRO A 114 -20.82 4.84 -9.14
C PRO A 114 -20.88 3.31 -9.10
N ARG A 115 -22.04 2.75 -9.46
CA ARG A 115 -22.22 1.31 -9.61
C ARG A 115 -21.63 0.83 -10.92
N LEU A 116 -20.83 -0.23 -10.85
CA LEU A 116 -20.26 -0.94 -11.99
C LEU A 116 -20.67 -2.42 -11.90
N PRO A 117 -20.83 -3.13 -13.03
CA PRO A 117 -21.17 -4.55 -13.05
C PRO A 117 -19.95 -5.42 -12.70
N ILE A 118 -19.43 -5.26 -11.49
CA ILE A 118 -18.24 -5.94 -10.98
C ILE A 118 -18.66 -6.79 -9.78
N THR A 119 -18.22 -8.04 -9.74
CA THR A 119 -18.37 -8.93 -8.58
C THR A 119 -16.99 -9.36 -8.12
N VAL A 120 -16.75 -9.28 -6.81
CA VAL A 120 -15.51 -9.76 -6.21
C VAL A 120 -15.59 -11.27 -5.93
N PRO A 121 -14.48 -12.01 -6.05
CA PRO A 121 -14.41 -13.39 -5.58
C PRO A 121 -14.94 -13.57 -4.15
N PRO A 122 -15.59 -14.72 -3.81
CA PRO A 122 -16.19 -14.94 -2.49
C PRO A 122 -15.25 -14.70 -1.31
N ARG A 123 -13.95 -15.00 -1.47
CA ARG A 123 -12.95 -14.77 -0.42
C ARG A 123 -12.75 -13.28 -0.11
N TYR A 124 -12.94 -12.39 -1.08
CA TYR A 124 -12.88 -10.94 -0.83
C TYR A 124 -14.19 -10.38 -0.27
N ALA A 125 -15.32 -11.07 -0.48
CA ALA A 125 -16.61 -10.66 0.09
C ALA A 125 -16.56 -10.61 1.63
N THR A 126 -15.75 -11.46 2.26
CA THR A 126 -15.55 -11.49 3.73
C THR A 126 -14.84 -10.23 4.26
N VAL A 127 -14.13 -9.48 3.41
CA VAL A 127 -13.36 -8.28 3.77
C VAL A 127 -14.13 -6.99 3.46
N LEU A 128 -15.20 -7.06 2.67
CA LEU A 128 -16.02 -5.89 2.35
C LEU A 128 -16.54 -5.14 3.60
N PRO A 129 -17.02 -5.82 4.68
CA PRO A 129 -17.45 -5.12 5.88
C PRO A 129 -16.33 -4.30 6.54
N LEU A 130 -15.10 -4.80 6.53
CA LEU A 130 -13.95 -4.08 7.10
C LEU A 130 -13.62 -2.81 6.30
N TRP A 131 -13.68 -2.90 4.97
CA TRP A 131 -13.55 -1.71 4.13
C TRP A 131 -14.69 -0.73 4.35
N GLN A 132 -15.94 -1.19 4.48
CA GLN A 132 -17.09 -0.33 4.78
C GLN A 132 -16.95 0.37 6.14
N ASP A 133 -16.47 -0.33 7.16
CA ASP A 133 -16.20 0.24 8.48
C ASP A 133 -15.13 1.34 8.40
N ALA A 134 -14.04 1.10 7.64
CA ALA A 134 -13.00 2.09 7.40
C ALA A 134 -13.53 3.33 6.65
N LEU A 135 -14.33 3.13 5.61
CA LEU A 135 -14.97 4.20 4.83
C LEU A 135 -15.94 5.02 5.70
N ARG A 136 -16.74 4.36 6.53
CA ARG A 136 -17.62 5.03 7.51
C ARG A 136 -16.82 5.84 8.52
N ALA A 137 -15.72 5.31 9.04
CA ALA A 137 -14.84 6.03 9.96
C ALA A 137 -14.20 7.27 9.31
N MET A 138 -13.74 7.17 8.06
CA MET A 138 -13.22 8.31 7.30
C MET A 138 -14.25 9.44 7.16
N ARG A 139 -15.51 9.08 6.87
CA ARG A 139 -16.59 10.06 6.75
C ARG A 139 -17.04 10.66 8.08
N ALA A 140 -16.99 9.90 9.16
CA ALA A 140 -17.39 10.36 10.49
C ALA A 140 -16.40 11.38 11.08
N GLY A 141 -15.13 11.36 10.66
CA GLY A 141 -14.20 12.45 10.92
C GLY A 141 -13.72 12.60 12.36
N SER A 142 -13.37 11.51 13.05
CA SER A 142 -12.97 11.58 14.47
C SER A 142 -11.46 11.63 14.73
N ASP A 143 -10.69 10.66 14.22
CA ASP A 143 -9.26 10.52 14.51
C ASP A 143 -8.52 9.86 13.34
N LEU A 144 -7.58 10.59 12.75
CA LEU A 144 -6.75 10.09 11.64
C LEU A 144 -5.96 8.84 12.00
N ASP A 145 -5.52 8.70 13.26
CA ASP A 145 -4.76 7.52 13.67
C ASP A 145 -5.64 6.26 13.68
N ALA A 146 -6.84 6.36 14.24
CA ALA A 146 -7.82 5.27 14.25
C ALA A 146 -8.28 4.92 12.82
N ILE A 147 -8.52 5.93 11.98
CA ILE A 147 -8.85 5.75 10.56
C ILE A 147 -7.75 4.98 9.84
N ARG A 148 -6.48 5.38 10.00
CA ARG A 148 -5.34 4.69 9.39
C ARG A 148 -5.29 3.23 9.82
N LEU A 149 -5.45 2.95 11.12
CA LEU A 149 -5.45 1.56 11.61
C LEU A 149 -6.60 0.74 11.03
N SER A 150 -7.79 1.33 10.85
CA SER A 150 -8.94 0.67 10.23
C SER A 150 -8.67 0.33 8.76
N VAL A 151 -8.16 1.30 7.99
CA VAL A 151 -7.78 1.10 6.59
C VAL A 151 -6.68 0.06 6.45
N TRP A 152 -5.64 0.12 7.30
CA TRP A 152 -4.57 -0.87 7.34
C TRP A 152 -5.04 -2.27 7.71
N ARG A 153 -6.02 -2.40 8.60
CA ARG A 153 -6.62 -3.70 8.94
C ARG A 153 -7.33 -4.31 7.73
N ALA A 154 -8.17 -3.52 7.04
CA ALA A 154 -8.86 -3.98 5.83
C ALA A 154 -7.86 -4.36 4.72
N HIS A 155 -6.82 -3.54 4.54
CA HIS A 155 -5.71 -3.79 3.62
C HIS A 155 -4.97 -5.10 3.94
N GLN A 156 -4.53 -5.29 5.19
CA GLN A 156 -3.74 -6.45 5.60
C GLN A 156 -4.48 -7.76 5.35
N ILE A 157 -5.76 -7.82 5.73
CA ILE A 157 -6.59 -9.03 5.51
C ILE A 157 -6.83 -9.25 4.01
N SER A 158 -7.07 -8.18 3.23
CA SER A 158 -7.20 -8.27 1.77
C SER A 158 -5.95 -8.85 1.12
N ILE A 159 -4.76 -8.41 1.55
CA ILE A 159 -3.48 -8.92 1.05
C ILE A 159 -3.23 -10.35 1.50
N THR A 160 -3.55 -10.72 2.74
CA THR A 160 -3.47 -12.12 3.19
C THR A 160 -4.27 -13.03 2.25
N HIS A 161 -5.52 -12.67 1.93
CA HIS A 161 -6.32 -13.44 0.98
C HIS A 161 -5.76 -13.44 -0.43
N ALA A 162 -5.23 -12.31 -0.92
CA ALA A 162 -4.60 -12.25 -2.24
C ALA A 162 -3.40 -13.19 -2.34
N VAL A 163 -2.51 -13.16 -1.35
CA VAL A 163 -1.32 -14.03 -1.32
C VAL A 163 -1.72 -15.50 -1.26
N GLU A 164 -2.73 -15.85 -0.46
CA GLU A 164 -3.21 -17.23 -0.34
C GLU A 164 -3.91 -17.75 -1.60
N MET A 165 -4.65 -16.89 -2.32
CA MET A 165 -5.33 -17.28 -3.56
C MET A 165 -4.38 -17.39 -4.74
N HIS A 166 -3.32 -16.58 -4.75
CA HIS A 166 -2.43 -16.40 -5.90
C HIS A 166 -1.02 -16.94 -5.66
N GLU A 167 -0.91 -18.03 -4.90
CA GLU A 167 0.38 -18.71 -4.67
C GLU A 167 1.00 -19.22 -5.97
N ARG A 168 0.17 -19.65 -6.94
CA ARG A 168 0.61 -20.15 -8.24
C ARG A 168 1.25 -19.04 -9.08
N GLU A 169 0.63 -17.86 -9.13
CA GLU A 169 1.16 -16.69 -9.82
C GLU A 169 2.45 -16.22 -9.15
N CYS A 170 2.53 -16.28 -7.82
CA CYS A 170 3.78 -15.99 -7.09
C CYS A 170 4.91 -16.94 -7.50
N ALA A 171 4.63 -18.25 -7.61
CA ALA A 171 5.61 -19.26 -8.00
C ALA A 171 6.16 -19.09 -9.42
N ARG A 172 5.45 -18.37 -10.30
CA ARG A 172 5.90 -18.03 -11.66
C ARG A 172 6.84 -16.83 -11.71
N LEU A 173 6.90 -16.01 -10.66
CA LEU A 173 7.84 -14.89 -10.61
C LEU A 173 9.30 -15.41 -10.61
N PRO A 174 10.26 -14.63 -11.13
CA PRO A 174 11.68 -14.96 -10.97
C PRO A 174 12.07 -15.10 -9.49
N ALA A 175 12.99 -16.02 -9.19
CA ALA A 175 13.35 -16.32 -7.80
C ALA A 175 13.76 -15.10 -6.94
N PRO A 176 14.53 -14.11 -7.45
CA PRO A 176 14.81 -12.88 -6.70
C PRO A 176 13.54 -12.07 -6.39
N GLU A 177 12.63 -11.96 -7.36
CA GLU A 177 11.35 -11.28 -7.21
C GLU A 177 10.42 -12.02 -6.23
N GLN A 178 10.39 -13.36 -6.23
CA GLN A 178 9.62 -14.14 -5.24
C GLN A 178 10.05 -13.82 -3.80
N ARG A 179 11.36 -13.72 -3.55
CA ARG A 179 11.88 -13.39 -2.22
C ARG A 179 11.54 -11.95 -1.84
N PHE A 180 11.62 -11.04 -2.80
CA PHE A 180 11.21 -9.65 -2.60
C PHE A 180 9.70 -9.52 -2.36
N ALA A 181 8.85 -10.22 -3.11
CA ALA A 181 7.40 -10.29 -2.94
C ALA A 181 7.03 -10.75 -1.52
N ARG A 182 7.65 -11.85 -1.04
CA ARG A 182 7.50 -12.32 0.35
C ARG A 182 7.95 -11.27 1.37
N GLY A 183 9.05 -10.60 1.09
CA GLY A 183 9.56 -9.49 1.91
C GLY A 183 8.63 -8.29 1.94
N TRP A 184 8.01 -7.96 0.81
CA TRP A 184 7.03 -6.90 0.67
C TRP A 184 5.78 -7.19 1.48
N THR A 185 5.25 -8.42 1.44
CA THR A 185 4.11 -8.84 2.28
C THR A 185 4.45 -8.70 3.78
N ARG A 186 5.66 -9.07 4.19
CA ARG A 186 6.13 -8.89 5.57
C ARG A 186 6.32 -7.42 5.95
N MET A 187 6.77 -6.59 5.01
CA MET A 187 6.86 -5.15 5.22
C MET A 187 5.47 -4.53 5.42
N VAL A 188 4.46 -4.98 4.67
CA VAL A 188 3.05 -4.60 4.85
C VAL A 188 2.56 -4.93 6.25
N ASP A 189 2.94 -6.08 6.84
CA ASP A 189 2.58 -6.40 8.22
C ASP A 189 3.12 -5.39 9.24
N LEU A 190 4.35 -4.91 9.04
CA LEU A 190 4.95 -3.90 9.91
C LEU A 190 4.26 -2.55 9.75
N PHE A 191 3.99 -2.15 8.51
CA PHE A 191 3.31 -0.91 8.16
C PHE A 191 1.90 -0.87 8.71
N ALA A 192 1.16 -1.97 8.59
CA ALA A 192 -0.19 -2.11 9.12
C ALA A 192 -0.22 -1.99 10.65
N ALA A 193 0.71 -2.65 11.33
CA ALA A 193 0.81 -2.54 12.79
C ALA A 193 1.15 -1.11 13.23
N ALA A 194 1.99 -0.41 12.47
CA ALA A 194 2.38 0.97 12.76
C ALA A 194 1.33 2.01 12.38
N GLY A 195 0.33 1.65 11.57
CA GLY A 195 -0.61 2.61 11.00
C GLY A 195 0.09 3.67 10.14
N ILE A 196 1.13 3.28 9.38
CA ILE A 196 2.01 4.23 8.70
C ILE A 196 1.23 5.10 7.72
N ARG A 197 1.67 6.36 7.60
CA ARG A 197 1.06 7.32 6.68
C ARG A 197 1.25 6.89 5.23
N THR A 198 0.16 6.97 4.47
CA THR A 198 0.07 6.65 3.04
C THR A 198 -0.66 7.77 2.29
N ASP A 199 -0.71 8.94 2.89
CA ASP A 199 -1.35 10.12 2.34
C ASP A 199 -0.48 10.87 1.33
N LEU A 200 -1.05 11.85 0.62
CA LEU A 200 -0.38 12.60 -0.45
C LEU A 200 0.87 13.29 0.06
N ASP A 201 0.76 14.00 1.19
CA ASP A 201 1.89 14.70 1.80
C ASP A 201 3.04 13.72 2.07
N LYS A 202 2.73 12.52 2.58
CA LYS A 202 3.77 11.52 2.85
C LYS A 202 4.44 11.00 1.58
N ILE A 203 3.68 10.76 0.52
CA ILE A 203 4.23 10.26 -0.74
C ILE A 203 5.10 11.32 -1.41
N VAL A 204 4.67 12.58 -1.34
CA VAL A 204 5.41 13.73 -1.87
C VAL A 204 6.71 13.97 -1.10
N GLU A 205 6.69 13.83 0.23
CA GLU A 205 7.89 13.90 1.08
C GLU A 205 8.89 12.79 0.74
N SER A 206 8.40 11.56 0.58
CA SER A 206 9.24 10.38 0.31
C SER A 206 9.66 10.22 -1.15
N GLY A 207 9.14 11.05 -2.07
CA GLY A 207 9.42 10.98 -3.50
C GLY A 207 8.96 9.69 -4.17
N GLY A 208 7.94 9.01 -3.63
CA GLY A 208 7.48 7.71 -4.12
C GLY A 208 8.34 6.51 -3.66
N GLY A 209 9.28 6.72 -2.74
CA GLY A 209 10.09 5.68 -2.10
C GLY A 209 11.18 5.07 -2.99
N ALA A 210 12.21 4.49 -2.36
CA ALA A 210 13.33 3.82 -3.05
C ALA A 210 12.96 2.40 -3.52
N LEU A 211 11.78 2.19 -4.09
CA LEU A 211 11.39 0.87 -4.58
C LEU A 211 12.09 0.55 -5.93
N PRO A 212 12.38 -0.72 -6.24
CA PRO A 212 13.04 -1.09 -7.49
C PRO A 212 12.24 -0.65 -8.71
N SER A 213 12.92 0.01 -9.65
CA SER A 213 12.34 0.52 -10.90
C SER A 213 12.01 -0.57 -11.92
N ALA A 214 12.49 -1.80 -11.73
CA ALA A 214 12.14 -2.96 -12.55
C ALA A 214 11.86 -4.20 -11.69
N LEU A 215 11.32 -5.25 -12.30
CA LEU A 215 11.25 -6.60 -11.72
C LEU A 215 12.65 -7.09 -11.36
N LEU A 216 12.82 -7.82 -10.25
CA LEU A 216 14.10 -8.36 -9.85
C LEU A 216 14.38 -9.69 -10.56
N GLU A 217 15.29 -9.68 -11.52
CA GLU A 217 15.63 -10.84 -12.36
C GLU A 217 17.14 -10.99 -12.49
N GLY A 218 17.67 -12.15 -12.06
CA GLY A 218 19.08 -12.53 -12.29
C GLY A 218 20.09 -11.40 -12.06
N GLU A 219 20.71 -10.93 -13.14
CA GLU A 219 21.78 -9.93 -13.13
C GLU A 219 21.29 -8.47 -13.06
N ASN A 220 20.02 -8.18 -13.41
CA ASN A 220 19.51 -6.81 -13.54
C ASN A 220 19.57 -6.02 -12.22
N VAL A 221 19.56 -6.73 -11.09
CA VAL A 221 19.69 -6.15 -9.76
C VAL A 221 21.05 -5.48 -9.60
N LYS A 222 22.10 -5.91 -10.31
CA LYS A 222 23.43 -5.27 -10.25
C LYS A 222 23.43 -3.89 -10.90
N ASP A 223 22.62 -3.70 -11.93
CA ASP A 223 22.58 -2.49 -12.76
C ASP A 223 21.67 -1.39 -12.20
N MET A 224 20.73 -1.75 -11.30
CA MET A 224 19.86 -0.79 -10.63
C MET A 224 20.63 0.26 -9.82
N PRO A 225 20.13 1.50 -9.67
CA PRO A 225 20.75 2.51 -8.81
C PRO A 225 21.03 2.01 -7.39
N ARG A 226 22.11 2.47 -6.75
CA ARG A 226 22.55 1.99 -5.43
C ARG A 226 21.44 2.05 -4.37
N HIS A 227 20.62 3.10 -4.38
CA HIS A 227 19.53 3.29 -3.42
C HIS A 227 18.41 2.25 -3.60
N GLU A 228 18.02 1.95 -4.86
CA GLU A 228 17.06 0.90 -5.19
C GLU A 228 17.58 -0.48 -4.80
N ARG A 229 18.84 -0.80 -5.16
CA ARG A 229 19.48 -2.07 -4.75
C ARG A 229 19.50 -2.25 -3.24
N SER A 230 19.81 -1.18 -2.52
CA SER A 230 19.86 -1.19 -1.06
C SER A 230 18.48 -1.45 -0.46
N SER A 231 17.44 -0.85 -1.03
CA SER A 231 16.05 -1.05 -0.65
C SER A 231 15.59 -2.48 -0.96
N ALA A 232 15.80 -2.97 -2.19
CA ALA A 232 15.51 -4.32 -2.60
C ALA A 232 16.10 -5.35 -1.64
N ARG A 233 17.41 -5.21 -1.33
CA ARG A 233 18.11 -6.09 -0.39
C ARG A 233 17.49 -6.11 1.00
N ARG A 234 17.09 -4.96 1.55
CA ARG A 234 16.43 -4.88 2.87
C ARG A 234 15.07 -5.59 2.87
N VAL A 235 14.27 -5.37 1.82
CA VAL A 235 12.96 -6.01 1.69
C VAL A 235 13.12 -7.52 1.48
N THR A 236 14.00 -7.95 0.57
CA THR A 236 14.33 -9.37 0.37
C THR A 236 14.81 -10.03 1.66
N ALA A 237 15.66 -9.37 2.44
CA ALA A 237 16.13 -9.87 3.73
C ALA A 237 14.99 -10.03 4.76
N LEU A 238 13.92 -9.22 4.69
CA LEU A 238 12.70 -9.47 5.46
C LEU A 238 12.02 -10.76 5.01
N GLY A 239 11.94 -11.01 3.70
CA GLY A 239 11.35 -12.21 3.10
C GLY A 239 12.08 -13.49 3.51
N ASP A 240 13.39 -13.42 3.60
CA ASP A 240 14.25 -14.58 3.91
C ASP A 240 14.27 -14.97 5.39
N ARG A 241 13.72 -14.14 6.28
CA ARG A 241 13.72 -14.49 7.72
C ARG A 241 12.99 -15.83 7.92
N PRO A 242 13.54 -16.75 8.74
CA PRO A 242 12.81 -17.96 9.12
C PRO A 242 11.44 -17.61 9.70
N ALA A 243 10.40 -18.38 9.34
CA ALA A 243 9.03 -18.07 9.72
C ALA A 243 8.84 -17.90 11.23
N TRP A 244 9.48 -18.75 12.04
CA TRP A 244 9.41 -18.65 13.51
C TRP A 244 9.97 -17.32 14.03
N ARG A 245 11.11 -16.87 13.48
CA ARG A 245 11.79 -15.62 13.86
C ARG A 245 10.95 -14.43 13.45
N TRP A 246 10.42 -14.46 12.23
CA TRP A 246 9.52 -13.43 11.73
C TRP A 246 8.29 -13.25 12.64
N ARG A 247 7.62 -14.35 13.01
CA ARG A 247 6.46 -14.29 13.92
C ARG A 247 6.80 -13.63 15.26
N LEU A 248 7.97 -13.94 15.83
CA LEU A 248 8.42 -13.35 17.09
C LEU A 248 8.70 -11.84 16.95
N GLU A 249 9.41 -11.45 15.90
CA GLU A 249 9.74 -10.04 15.61
C GLU A 249 8.47 -9.23 15.33
N LEU A 250 7.53 -9.77 14.55
CA LEU A 250 6.26 -9.13 14.27
C LEU A 250 5.37 -9.04 15.52
N ALA A 251 5.36 -10.06 16.38
CA ALA A 251 4.63 -10.01 17.65
C ALA A 251 5.18 -8.90 18.57
N THR A 252 6.50 -8.81 18.68
CA THR A 252 7.20 -7.73 19.41
C THR A 252 6.85 -6.37 18.82
N TRP A 253 6.89 -6.23 17.49
CA TRP A 253 6.54 -4.99 16.80
C TRP A 253 5.09 -4.58 17.06
N ARG A 254 4.14 -5.50 16.91
CA ARG A 254 2.71 -5.25 17.20
C ARG A 254 2.48 -4.84 18.65
N ARG A 255 3.24 -5.41 19.60
CA ARG A 255 3.18 -5.01 21.02
C ARG A 255 3.61 -3.55 21.19
N ILE A 256 4.73 -3.16 20.61
CA ILE A 256 5.24 -1.77 20.64
C ILE A 256 4.22 -0.81 20.03
N MET A 257 3.68 -1.16 18.86
CA MET A 257 2.78 -0.30 18.09
C MET A 257 1.37 -0.19 18.69
N ARG A 258 1.08 -0.78 19.85
CA ARG A 258 -0.15 -0.47 20.62
C ARG A 258 -0.13 0.97 21.14
N SER A 259 1.06 1.50 21.44
CA SER A 259 1.23 2.89 21.87
C SER A 259 1.12 3.87 20.70
N ARG A 260 0.27 4.90 20.86
CA ARG A 260 0.15 6.00 19.89
C ARG A 260 1.47 6.78 19.75
N GLU A 261 2.22 6.93 20.84
CA GLU A 261 3.55 7.55 20.83
C GLU A 261 4.52 6.73 19.97
N ALA A 262 4.51 5.39 20.12
CA ALA A 262 5.35 4.52 19.32
C ALA A 262 4.98 4.56 17.82
N ARG A 263 3.68 4.64 17.49
CA ARG A 263 3.22 4.82 16.10
C ARG A 263 3.67 6.17 15.52
N ALA A 264 3.66 7.23 16.32
CA ALA A 264 4.16 8.53 15.89
C ALA A 264 5.68 8.53 15.58
N ASP A 265 6.47 7.70 16.27
CA ASP A 265 7.92 7.51 16.03
C ASP A 265 8.22 6.29 15.12
N SER A 266 7.20 5.72 14.46
CA SER A 266 7.30 4.40 13.80
C SER A 266 8.33 4.34 12.68
N GLU A 267 8.54 5.41 11.92
CA GLU A 267 9.51 5.44 10.82
C GLU A 267 10.95 5.32 11.31
N ARG A 268 11.28 6.02 12.40
CA ARG A 268 12.58 5.92 13.06
C ARG A 268 12.78 4.53 13.65
N LEU A 269 11.75 3.97 14.29
CA LEU A 269 11.78 2.62 14.83
C LEU A 269 11.92 1.55 13.73
N LEU A 270 11.25 1.72 12.59
CA LEU A 270 11.37 0.87 11.40
C LEU A 270 12.77 0.94 10.81
N ALA A 271 13.34 2.14 10.65
CA ALA A 271 14.70 2.30 10.16
C ALA A 271 15.70 1.53 11.04
N ALA A 272 15.59 1.66 12.38
CA ALA A 272 16.44 0.93 13.32
C ALA A 272 16.21 -0.59 13.29
N LEU A 273 14.98 -1.06 13.06
CA LEU A 273 14.64 -2.48 12.87
C LEU A 273 15.26 -3.04 11.59
N LEU A 274 15.27 -2.25 10.52
CA LEU A 274 15.81 -2.60 9.20
C LEU A 274 17.32 -2.32 9.07
N GLY A 275 17.97 -1.93 10.17
CA GLY A 275 19.43 -1.70 10.21
C GLY A 275 19.88 -0.44 9.46
N ALA A 276 19.01 0.55 9.32
CA ALA A 276 19.29 1.83 8.70
C ALA A 276 19.25 2.97 9.75
N GLY A 277 20.10 3.98 9.55
CA GLY A 277 20.13 5.22 10.35
C GLY A 277 21.28 5.31 11.37
N PRO A 278 21.61 6.53 11.84
CA PRO A 278 22.74 6.78 12.73
C PRO A 278 22.54 6.31 14.19
N ASP A 279 21.29 6.10 14.63
CA ASP A 279 20.94 5.88 16.05
C ASP A 279 20.25 4.55 16.34
N VAL A 280 20.72 3.45 15.74
CA VAL A 280 20.08 2.12 15.86
C VAL A 280 19.95 1.66 17.33
N TRP A 281 20.98 1.86 18.16
CA TRP A 281 20.98 1.39 19.55
C TRP A 281 20.16 2.23 20.53
N PRO A 282 20.26 3.58 20.55
CA PRO A 282 19.36 4.42 21.33
C PRO A 282 17.88 4.21 20.97
N THR A 283 17.60 4.05 19.68
CA THR A 283 16.24 3.81 19.17
C THR A 283 15.70 2.45 19.63
N ARG A 284 16.53 1.39 19.58
CA ARG A 284 16.17 0.08 20.13
C ARG A 284 15.91 0.10 21.63
N ARG A 285 16.72 0.84 22.41
CA ARG A 285 16.49 1.02 23.86
C ARG A 285 15.20 1.79 24.15
N ARG A 286 14.85 2.78 23.33
CA ARG A 286 13.57 3.49 23.44
C ARG A 286 12.38 2.56 23.15
N ALA A 287 12.50 1.71 22.12
CA ALA A 287 11.49 0.69 21.78
C ALA A 287 11.14 -0.23 22.96
N LEU A 288 12.13 -0.58 23.80
CA LEU A 288 11.90 -1.42 24.98
C LEU A 288 10.93 -0.80 25.99
N ARG A 289 10.87 0.54 26.08
CA ARG A 289 9.93 1.21 26.99
C ARG A 289 8.48 0.91 26.61
N PHE A 290 8.19 0.85 25.31
CA PHE A 290 6.85 0.55 24.80
C PHE A 290 6.45 -0.92 24.99
N LEU A 291 7.41 -1.85 25.16
CA LEU A 291 7.08 -3.25 25.46
C LEU A 291 6.50 -3.43 26.88
N LEU A 292 6.89 -2.53 27.79
CA LEU A 292 6.48 -2.55 29.20
C LEU A 292 5.21 -1.74 29.45
N GLN A 293 4.75 -0.96 28.46
CA GLN A 293 3.48 -0.25 28.55
C GLN A 293 2.31 -1.23 28.33
N PRO A 294 1.23 -1.12 29.13
CA PRO A 294 0.06 -2.02 29.01
C PRO A 294 -0.53 -2.03 27.60
#